data_AF-A0AAD8ARS4-F1
#
_entry.id   AF-A0AAD8ARS4-F1
#
_cell.length_a   1.000
_cell.length_b   1.000
_cell.length_c   1.000
_cell.angle_alpha   90.00
_cell.angle_beta   90.00
_cell.angle_gamma   90.00
#
_symmetry.space_group_name_H-M   'P 1'
#
loop_
_entity.id
_entity.type
_entity.pdbx_description
1 polymer ?
#
loop_
_entity_poly.entity_id
_entity_poly.type
_entity_poly.pdbx_seq_one_letter_code
_entity_poly.pdbx_strand_id
1 'polypeptide(L)'
;MLSCPGVVDVMLSFPGVVEVILFSPKLVEMLSSHGLLELMLSSPDVVEMMFSCPCVVEVMLSCPGVVKVIMSSPGVVEVMLSCPGVVEVILFSPGLVEMLSSPGVVEVMLSSPGVVELMLSSPVVVEVMLSSPGVVEVMLSCPGLVEVMLSSPDVLEMMLSSPGLVELMLSCPGLVEVMLSSPDAVEMMLSCPGLVELMLSSPDVVEVILSSPGIVER
;
A
#
# COMPACT_ATOMS: atom_id res chain seq x y z
N MET A 1 28.21 16.16 0.85
CA MET A 1 28.17 16.17 2.32
C MET A 1 28.22 17.62 2.81
N LEU A 2 27.09 18.31 2.80
CA LEU A 2 26.90 19.59 3.47
C LEU A 2 25.97 19.32 4.66
N SER A 3 26.50 18.66 5.69
CA SER A 3 25.83 18.67 6.99
C SER A 3 26.09 20.06 7.56
N CYS A 4 25.10 20.95 7.52
CA CYS A 4 25.12 22.20 8.26
C CYS A 4 24.54 21.93 9.66
N PRO A 5 25.36 21.54 10.66
CA PRO A 5 24.87 21.13 11.98
C PRO A 5 23.95 22.17 12.64
N GLY A 6 24.19 23.46 12.37
CA GLY A 6 23.40 24.54 12.96
C GLY A 6 21.90 24.55 12.61
N VAL A 7 21.46 24.00 11.47
CA VAL A 7 20.03 23.98 11.14
C VAL A 7 19.31 22.89 11.93
N VAL A 8 19.85 21.67 11.92
CA VAL A 8 19.27 20.53 12.66
C VAL A 8 19.30 20.81 14.16
N ASP A 9 20.41 21.34 14.68
CA ASP A 9 20.53 21.71 16.11
C ASP A 9 19.48 22.74 16.54
N VAL A 10 19.21 23.75 15.69
CA VAL A 10 18.18 24.76 15.96
C VAL A 10 16.78 24.12 15.97
N MET A 11 16.50 23.19 15.06
CA MET A 11 15.20 22.52 14.99
C MET A 11 14.94 21.63 16.20
N LEU A 12 15.94 20.86 16.64
CA LEU A 12 15.84 20.04 17.84
C LEU A 12 15.72 20.90 19.11
N SER A 13 16.30 22.10 19.10
CA SER A 13 16.19 23.05 20.22
C SER A 13 14.84 23.77 20.27
N PHE A 14 14.14 23.90 19.12
CA PHE A 14 12.89 24.65 19.01
C PHE A 14 11.86 23.92 18.09
N PRO A 15 11.15 22.90 18.60
CA PRO A 15 10.21 22.11 17.81
C PRO A 15 9.11 22.95 17.14
N GLY A 16 8.58 23.96 17.84
CA GLY A 16 7.53 24.84 17.30
C GLY A 16 7.98 25.70 16.12
N VAL A 17 9.29 25.90 15.90
CA VAL A 17 9.80 26.62 14.72
C VAL A 17 9.59 25.77 13.46
N VAL A 18 9.74 24.45 13.58
CA VAL A 18 9.52 23.51 12.48
C VAL A 18 8.06 23.53 12.06
N GLU A 19 7.13 23.41 13.00
CA GLU A 19 5.69 23.47 12.72
C GLU A 19 5.29 24.77 12.01
N VAL A 20 5.77 25.93 12.50
CA VAL A 20 5.43 27.24 11.90
C VAL A 20 5.99 27.38 10.49
N ILE A 21 7.22 26.91 10.25
CA ILE A 21 7.85 26.94 8.92
C ILE A 21 7.07 26.04 7.95
N LEU A 22 6.70 24.84 8.40
CA LEU A 22 6.03 23.85 7.57
C LEU A 22 4.53 24.12 7.38
N PHE A 23 3.92 25.00 8.18
CA PHE A 23 2.53 25.43 7.99
C PHE A 23 2.31 26.31 6.75
N SER A 24 3.38 26.77 6.11
CA SER A 24 3.30 27.58 4.90
C SER A 24 3.70 26.77 3.66
N PRO A 25 2.76 26.45 2.75
CA PRO A 25 3.07 25.71 1.53
C PRO A 25 4.18 26.38 0.70
N LYS A 26 4.21 27.73 0.68
CA LYS A 26 5.23 28.50 -0.02
C LYS A 26 6.63 28.35 0.59
N LEU A 27 6.73 28.28 1.92
CA LEU A 27 8.02 28.04 2.59
C LEU A 27 8.47 26.61 2.36
N VAL A 28 7.54 25.65 2.46
CA VAL A 28 7.81 24.23 2.22
C VAL A 28 8.36 23.98 0.80
N GLU A 29 7.75 24.59 -0.21
CA GLU A 29 8.23 24.52 -1.60
C GLU A 29 9.62 25.17 -1.77
N MET A 30 9.86 26.29 -1.08
CA MET A 30 11.17 26.93 -1.03
C MET A 30 12.23 26.02 -0.39
N LEU A 31 11.92 25.38 0.74
CA LEU A 31 12.87 24.48 1.41
C LEU A 31 13.23 23.26 0.55
N SER A 32 12.26 22.77 -0.22
CA SER A 32 12.44 21.65 -1.15
C SER A 32 13.39 22.04 -2.28
N SER A 33 13.20 23.22 -2.88
CA SER A 33 14.07 23.71 -3.97
C SER A 33 15.50 24.03 -3.54
N HIS A 34 15.73 24.24 -2.24
CA HIS A 34 17.04 24.59 -1.70
C HIS A 34 17.76 23.42 -1.01
N GLY A 35 17.21 22.20 -1.05
CA GLY A 35 17.80 21.01 -0.43
C GLY A 35 17.80 21.00 1.11
N LEU A 36 17.18 22.01 1.74
CA LEU A 36 17.04 22.07 3.20
C LEU A 36 16.10 20.99 3.71
N LEU A 37 15.08 20.64 2.92
CA LEU A 37 14.18 19.53 3.26
C LEU A 37 14.92 18.18 3.30
N GLU A 38 15.85 17.93 2.36
CA GLU A 38 16.70 16.73 2.39
C GLU A 38 17.59 16.67 3.63
N LEU A 39 18.14 17.83 4.05
CA LEU A 39 18.90 17.92 5.29
C LEU A 39 18.04 17.59 6.51
N MET A 40 16.81 18.12 6.58
CA MET A 40 15.87 17.83 7.66
C MET A 40 15.51 16.35 7.72
N LEU A 41 15.25 15.75 6.56
CA LEU A 41 14.92 14.33 6.41
C LEU A 41 16.09 13.39 6.70
N SER A 42 17.33 13.90 6.78
CA SER A 42 18.50 13.11 7.16
C SER A 42 18.60 12.83 8.67
N SER A 43 17.79 13.52 9.49
CA SER A 43 17.75 13.32 10.95
C SER A 43 16.46 12.61 11.36
N PRO A 44 16.53 11.40 11.96
CA PRO A 44 15.34 10.64 12.34
C PRO A 44 14.47 11.37 13.37
N ASP A 45 15.09 12.10 14.32
CA ASP A 45 14.35 12.87 15.34
C ASP A 45 13.50 14.00 14.71
N VAL A 46 14.02 14.63 13.65
CA VAL A 46 13.31 15.69 12.91
C VAL A 46 12.19 15.08 12.05
N VAL A 47 12.46 13.92 11.44
CA VAL A 47 11.46 13.15 10.68
C VAL A 47 10.28 12.78 11.58
N GLU A 48 10.53 12.18 12.74
CA GLU A 48 9.49 11.78 13.69
C GLU A 48 8.66 13.00 14.14
N MET A 49 9.32 14.12 14.44
CA MET A 49 8.63 15.37 14.77
C MET A 49 7.71 15.84 13.63
N MET A 50 8.18 15.85 12.37
CA MET A 50 7.38 16.30 11.23
C MET A 50 6.14 15.43 11.00
N PHE A 51 6.25 14.12 11.15
CA PHE A 51 5.15 13.18 10.93
C PHE A 51 4.24 12.99 12.15
N SER A 52 4.61 13.55 13.32
CA SER A 52 3.79 13.51 14.54
C SER A 52 2.57 14.44 14.52
N CYS A 53 2.57 15.52 13.71
CA CYS A 53 1.36 16.35 13.50
C CYS A 53 0.71 16.05 12.14
N PRO A 54 -0.54 15.57 12.08
CA PRO A 54 -1.29 15.41 10.84
C PRO A 54 -1.36 16.70 10.01
N CYS A 55 -1.43 17.85 10.69
CA CYS A 55 -1.48 19.17 10.08
C CYS A 55 -0.25 19.50 9.22
N VAL A 56 0.94 19.15 9.71
CA VAL A 56 2.22 19.38 9.01
C VAL A 56 2.30 18.44 7.81
N VAL A 57 1.86 17.19 8.01
CA VAL A 57 1.85 16.15 6.97
C VAL A 57 0.94 16.53 5.81
N GLU A 58 -0.27 17.04 6.07
CA GLU A 58 -1.18 17.53 5.03
C GLU A 58 -0.52 18.63 4.17
N VAL A 59 0.14 19.60 4.81
CA VAL A 59 0.82 20.68 4.07
C VAL A 59 2.01 20.15 3.27
N MET A 60 2.81 19.25 3.85
CA MET A 60 3.94 18.62 3.15
C MET A 60 3.48 17.81 1.94
N LEU A 61 2.45 16.98 2.11
CA LEU A 61 1.94 16.12 1.05
C LEU A 61 1.11 16.88 0.00
N SER A 62 0.63 18.09 0.31
CA SER A 62 0.00 18.98 -0.68
C SER A 62 0.98 19.54 -1.72
N CYS A 63 2.30 19.44 -1.47
CA CYS A 63 3.35 19.97 -2.33
C CYS A 63 4.03 18.84 -3.12
N PRO A 64 3.84 18.73 -4.45
CA PRO A 64 4.40 17.62 -5.25
C PRO A 64 5.93 17.51 -5.17
N GLY A 65 6.64 18.64 -5.07
CA GLY A 65 8.09 18.65 -4.91
C GLY A 65 8.55 18.00 -3.60
N VAL A 66 7.79 18.16 -2.52
CA VAL A 66 8.10 17.56 -1.21
C VAL A 66 7.83 16.07 -1.24
N VAL A 67 6.67 15.66 -1.77
CA VAL A 67 6.31 14.24 -1.95
C VAL A 67 7.43 13.52 -2.68
N LYS A 68 7.95 14.11 -3.76
CA LYS A 68 9.08 13.52 -4.50
C LYS A 68 10.34 13.33 -3.65
N VAL A 69 10.67 14.30 -2.78
CA VAL A 69 11.84 14.18 -1.90
C VAL A 69 11.61 13.10 -0.84
N ILE A 70 10.45 13.08 -0.18
CA ILE A 70 10.08 12.06 0.80
C ILE A 70 10.17 10.65 0.18
N MET A 71 9.54 10.47 -0.99
CA MET A 71 9.48 9.19 -1.69
C MET A 71 10.84 8.69 -2.20
N SER A 72 11.81 9.59 -2.37
CA SER A 72 13.18 9.22 -2.74
C SER A 72 14.00 8.66 -1.58
N SER A 73 13.48 8.73 -0.34
CA SER A 73 14.17 8.33 0.89
C SER A 73 13.42 7.19 1.60
N PRO A 74 13.79 5.91 1.37
CA PRO A 74 13.06 4.76 1.91
C PRO A 74 12.85 4.79 3.43
N GLY A 75 13.88 5.18 4.20
CA GLY A 75 13.75 5.28 5.66
C GLY A 75 12.77 6.35 6.14
N VAL A 76 12.59 7.44 5.37
CA VAL A 76 11.58 8.47 5.68
C VAL A 76 10.19 7.92 5.40
N VAL A 77 10.02 7.22 4.27
CA VAL A 77 8.75 6.57 3.90
C VAL A 77 8.35 5.55 4.97
N GLU A 78 9.29 4.77 5.50
CA GLU A 78 9.02 3.81 6.55
C GLU A 78 8.50 4.46 7.84
N VAL A 79 9.15 5.54 8.31
CA VAL A 79 8.69 6.30 9.48
C VAL A 79 7.32 6.93 9.23
N MET A 80 7.14 7.53 8.06
CA MET A 80 5.88 8.15 7.65
C MET A 80 4.72 7.15 7.67
N LEU A 81 4.91 5.94 7.10
CA LEU A 81 3.87 4.91 7.01
C LEU A 81 3.64 4.18 8.33
N SER A 82 4.56 4.29 9.30
CA SER A 82 4.38 3.79 10.66
C SER A 82 3.38 4.62 11.49
N CYS A 83 3.03 5.82 11.03
CA CYS A 83 2.07 6.71 11.70
C CYS A 83 0.66 6.55 11.11
N PRO A 84 -0.34 6.02 11.86
CA PRO A 84 -1.67 5.75 11.32
C PRO A 84 -2.38 6.98 10.73
N GLY A 85 -2.24 8.15 11.36
CA GLY A 85 -2.85 9.39 10.87
C GLY A 85 -2.27 9.85 9.53
N VAL A 86 -1.01 9.51 9.23
CA VAL A 86 -0.40 9.84 7.93
C VAL A 86 -0.89 8.91 6.84
N VAL A 87 -1.01 7.62 7.15
CA VAL A 87 -1.63 6.63 6.25
C VAL A 87 -3.04 7.07 5.88
N GLU A 88 -3.84 7.52 6.84
CA GLU A 88 -5.18 8.04 6.59
C GLU A 88 -5.16 9.22 5.58
N VAL A 89 -4.28 10.21 5.79
CA VAL A 89 -4.10 11.33 4.83
C VAL A 89 -3.75 10.83 3.43
N ILE A 90 -2.85 9.84 3.30
CA ILE A 90 -2.46 9.27 2.00
C ILE A 90 -3.66 8.59 1.31
N LEU A 91 -4.40 7.75 2.03
CA LEU A 91 -5.51 6.97 1.46
C LEU A 91 -6.69 7.85 1.02
N PHE A 92 -6.92 8.98 1.70
CA PHE A 92 -8.04 9.89 1.40
C PHE A 92 -7.64 11.07 0.50
N SER A 93 -6.37 11.20 0.10
CA SER A 93 -5.90 12.24 -0.80
C SER A 93 -5.73 11.69 -2.23
N PRO A 94 -6.58 12.05 -3.21
CA PRO A 94 -6.56 11.46 -4.55
C PRO A 94 -5.20 11.53 -5.26
N GLY A 95 -4.43 12.61 -5.05
CA GLY A 95 -3.11 12.78 -5.65
C GLY A 95 -2.00 11.94 -5.01
N LEU A 96 -2.26 11.30 -3.87
CA LEU A 96 -1.28 10.48 -3.15
C LEU A 96 -1.57 8.99 -3.28
N VAL A 97 -2.80 8.60 -3.64
CA VAL A 97 -3.17 7.20 -3.86
C VAL A 97 -2.28 6.54 -4.94
N GLU A 98 -1.81 7.29 -5.94
CA GLU A 98 -0.84 6.78 -6.94
C GLU A 98 0.47 6.26 -6.31
N MET A 99 0.83 6.69 -5.09
CA MET A 99 1.99 6.14 -4.38
C MET A 99 1.83 4.64 -4.06
N LEU A 100 0.58 4.16 -3.97
CA LEU A 100 0.27 2.75 -3.72
C LEU A 100 0.54 1.84 -4.93
N SER A 101 0.92 2.41 -6.08
CA SER A 101 1.44 1.61 -7.20
C SER A 101 2.87 1.13 -6.97
N SER A 102 3.57 1.64 -5.94
CA SER A 102 4.92 1.23 -5.56
C SER A 102 4.90 0.01 -4.63
N PRO A 103 5.50 -1.13 -5.02
CA PRO A 103 5.50 -2.35 -4.20
C PRO A 103 6.11 -2.14 -2.81
N GLY A 104 7.21 -1.39 -2.70
CA GLY A 104 7.88 -1.14 -1.42
C GLY A 104 7.06 -0.27 -0.46
N VAL A 105 6.21 0.62 -0.97
CA VAL A 105 5.27 1.41 -0.14
C VAL A 105 4.21 0.48 0.43
N VAL A 106 3.62 -0.35 -0.43
CA VAL A 106 2.58 -1.29 -0.04
C VAL A 106 3.13 -2.32 0.94
N GLU A 107 4.33 -2.85 0.73
CA GLU A 107 4.97 -3.81 1.64
C GLU A 107 5.05 -3.27 3.09
N VAL A 108 5.47 -2.02 3.25
CA VAL A 108 5.51 -1.35 4.57
C VAL A 108 4.10 -1.21 5.16
N MET A 109 3.11 -0.80 4.36
CA MET A 109 1.74 -0.60 4.82
C MET A 109 1.05 -1.91 5.24
N LEU A 110 1.28 -3.00 4.50
CA LEU A 110 0.71 -4.31 4.77
C LEU A 110 1.25 -4.95 6.06
N SER A 111 2.36 -4.44 6.62
CA SER A 111 2.88 -4.89 7.93
C SER A 111 1.95 -4.54 9.11
N SER A 112 0.98 -3.63 8.89
CA SER A 112 0.06 -3.11 9.91
C SER A 112 -1.39 -3.53 9.63
N PRO A 113 -2.01 -4.41 10.45
CA PRO A 113 -3.36 -4.91 10.18
C PRO A 113 -4.44 -3.83 10.04
N GLY A 114 -4.40 -2.78 10.87
CA GLY A 114 -5.36 -1.68 10.79
C GLY A 114 -5.25 -0.85 9.50
N VAL A 115 -4.08 -0.82 8.87
CA VAL A 115 -3.87 -0.15 7.58
C VAL A 115 -4.47 -0.98 6.45
N VAL A 116 -4.32 -2.30 6.51
CA VAL A 116 -4.92 -3.23 5.54
C VAL A 116 -6.44 -3.05 5.47
N GLU A 117 -7.13 -3.04 6.61
CA GLU A 117 -8.59 -2.83 6.65
C GLU A 117 -9.00 -1.51 6.01
N LEU A 118 -8.29 -0.42 6.31
CA LEU A 118 -8.53 0.89 5.69
C LEU A 118 -8.33 0.85 4.17
N MET A 119 -7.25 0.24 3.69
CA MET A 119 -6.95 0.14 2.26
C MET A 119 -8.02 -0.65 1.51
N LEU A 120 -8.43 -1.81 2.05
CA LEU A 120 -9.44 -2.67 1.44
C LEU A 120 -10.85 -2.08 1.49
N SER A 121 -11.13 -1.14 2.40
CA SER A 121 -12.42 -0.44 2.48
C SER A 121 -12.64 0.61 1.38
N SER A 122 -11.59 1.00 0.66
CA SER A 122 -11.64 2.03 -0.39
C SER A 122 -11.51 1.41 -1.79
N PRO A 123 -12.57 1.41 -2.61
CA PRO A 123 -12.53 0.82 -3.95
C PRO A 123 -11.45 1.43 -4.86
N VAL A 124 -11.23 2.74 -4.75
CA VAL A 124 -10.20 3.46 -5.53
C VAL A 124 -8.79 2.98 -5.14
N VAL A 125 -8.54 2.76 -3.85
CA VAL A 125 -7.26 2.25 -3.37
C VAL A 125 -7.03 0.83 -3.89
N VAL A 126 -8.04 -0.03 -3.76
CA VAL A 126 -7.98 -1.41 -4.26
C VAL A 126 -7.72 -1.44 -5.77
N GLU A 127 -8.41 -0.60 -6.55
CA GLU A 127 -8.21 -0.51 -8.00
C GLU A 127 -6.77 -0.13 -8.36
N VAL A 128 -6.21 0.89 -7.69
CA VAL A 128 -4.82 1.30 -7.91
C VAL A 128 -3.84 0.17 -7.57
N MET A 129 -4.04 -0.54 -6.47
CA MET A 129 -3.18 -1.66 -6.07
C MET A 129 -3.26 -2.82 -7.06
N LEU A 130 -4.46 -3.23 -7.45
CA LEU A 130 -4.68 -4.35 -8.37
C LEU A 130 -4.22 -4.04 -9.80
N SER A 131 -4.11 -2.77 -10.17
CA SER A 131 -3.54 -2.34 -11.45
C SER A 131 -2.01 -2.45 -11.54
N SER A 132 -1.31 -2.63 -10.41
CA SER A 132 0.15 -2.71 -10.35
C SER A 132 0.62 -4.15 -10.12
N PRO A 133 1.22 -4.83 -11.11
CA PRO A 133 1.61 -6.25 -10.99
C PRO A 133 2.54 -6.54 -9.82
N GLY A 134 3.53 -5.67 -9.56
CA GLY A 134 4.44 -5.86 -8.43
C GLY A 134 3.76 -5.68 -7.07
N VAL A 135 2.72 -4.85 -6.98
CA VAL A 135 1.91 -4.72 -5.77
C VAL A 135 1.06 -5.96 -5.55
N VAL A 136 0.45 -6.47 -6.61
CA VAL A 136 -0.31 -7.72 -6.58
C VAL A 136 0.58 -8.88 -6.12
N GLU A 137 1.80 -9.00 -6.64
CA GLU A 137 2.75 -10.03 -6.20
C GLU A 137 3.03 -9.94 -4.69
N VAL A 138 3.26 -8.73 -4.16
CA VAL A 138 3.41 -8.52 -2.71
C VAL A 138 2.16 -8.95 -1.95
N MET A 139 0.97 -8.56 -2.41
CA MET A 139 -0.29 -8.91 -1.73
C MET A 139 -0.54 -10.43 -1.70
N LEU A 140 -0.34 -11.10 -2.84
CA LEU A 140 -0.55 -12.55 -2.97
C LEU A 140 0.50 -13.38 -2.21
N SER A 141 1.66 -12.80 -1.87
CA SER A 141 2.68 -13.44 -1.04
C SER A 141 2.29 -13.57 0.44
N CYS A 142 1.19 -12.91 0.86
CA CYS A 142 0.70 -12.87 2.23
C CYS A 142 -0.62 -13.66 2.37
N PRO A 143 -0.62 -14.94 2.79
CA PRO A 143 -1.83 -15.77 2.82
C PRO A 143 -2.99 -15.19 3.64
N GLY A 144 -2.68 -14.59 4.81
CA GLY A 144 -3.72 -13.96 5.64
C GLY A 144 -4.36 -12.73 4.99
N LEU A 145 -3.62 -12.00 4.15
CA LEU A 145 -4.20 -10.88 3.39
C LEU A 145 -5.14 -11.40 2.30
N VAL A 146 -4.74 -12.47 1.62
CA VAL A 146 -5.56 -13.12 0.59
C VAL A 146 -6.90 -13.57 1.19
N GLU A 147 -6.90 -14.22 2.35
CA GLU A 147 -8.14 -14.61 3.04
C GLU A 147 -9.07 -13.41 3.28
N VAL A 148 -8.52 -12.27 3.73
CA VAL A 148 -9.30 -11.04 3.95
C VAL A 148 -9.86 -10.50 2.63
N MET A 149 -9.06 -10.49 1.55
CA MET A 149 -9.50 -10.03 0.24
C MET A 149 -10.60 -10.91 -0.36
N LEU A 150 -10.47 -12.24 -0.25
CA LEU A 150 -11.47 -13.19 -0.74
C LEU A 150 -12.78 -13.14 0.06
N SER A 151 -12.73 -12.66 1.30
CA SER A 151 -13.91 -12.47 2.15
C SER A 151 -14.67 -11.17 1.83
N SER A 152 -14.11 -10.31 0.98
CA SER A 152 -14.74 -9.06 0.53
C SER A 152 -15.27 -9.24 -0.90
N PRO A 153 -16.61 -9.31 -1.10
CA PRO A 153 -17.19 -9.57 -2.42
C PRO A 153 -16.76 -8.58 -3.50
N ASP A 154 -16.69 -7.29 -3.16
CA ASP A 154 -16.31 -6.23 -4.13
C ASP A 154 -14.83 -6.36 -4.56
N VAL A 155 -13.94 -6.70 -3.62
CA VAL A 155 -12.50 -6.89 -3.91
C VAL A 155 -12.31 -8.16 -4.75
N LEU A 156 -12.99 -9.24 -4.36
CA LEU A 156 -12.99 -10.50 -5.09
C LEU A 156 -13.49 -10.32 -6.52
N GLU A 157 -14.60 -9.60 -6.73
CA GLU A 157 -15.14 -9.31 -8.06
C GLU A 157 -14.11 -8.55 -8.91
N MET A 158 -13.44 -7.54 -8.33
CA MET A 158 -12.40 -6.79 -9.01
C MET A 158 -11.21 -7.68 -9.41
N MET A 159 -10.76 -8.57 -8.53
CA MET A 159 -9.68 -9.52 -8.83
C MET A 159 -10.04 -10.48 -9.95
N LEU A 160 -11.25 -11.07 -9.90
CA LEU A 160 -11.71 -12.06 -10.89
C LEU A 160 -12.06 -11.42 -12.24
N SER A 161 -12.33 -10.10 -12.28
CA SER A 161 -12.58 -9.36 -13.52
C SER A 161 -11.33 -9.18 -14.40
N SER A 162 -10.12 -9.41 -13.85
CA SER A 162 -8.85 -9.25 -14.57
C SER A 162 -8.21 -10.61 -14.88
N PRO A 163 -8.21 -11.07 -16.15
CA PRO A 163 -7.66 -12.38 -16.52
C PRO A 163 -6.21 -12.59 -16.09
N GLY A 164 -5.37 -11.54 -16.17
CA GLY A 164 -3.97 -11.64 -15.77
C GLY A 164 -3.79 -11.83 -14.25
N LEU A 165 -4.68 -11.25 -13.43
CA LEU A 165 -4.67 -11.50 -11.98
C LEU A 165 -5.10 -12.93 -11.68
N VAL A 166 -6.12 -13.43 -12.37
CA VAL A 166 -6.57 -14.82 -12.23
C VAL A 166 -5.47 -15.80 -12.61
N GLU A 167 -4.80 -15.60 -13.75
CA GLU A 167 -3.66 -16.43 -14.15
C GLU A 167 -2.54 -16.44 -13.10
N LEU A 168 -2.19 -15.27 -12.55
CA LEU A 168 -1.20 -15.15 -11.49
C LEU A 168 -1.63 -15.93 -10.23
N MET A 169 -2.88 -15.79 -9.81
CA MET A 169 -3.43 -16.51 -8.66
C MET A 169 -3.39 -18.03 -8.85
N LEU A 170 -3.81 -18.51 -10.02
CA LEU A 170 -3.84 -19.94 -10.34
C LEU A 170 -2.44 -20.56 -10.53
N SER A 171 -1.40 -19.75 -10.77
CA SER A 171 -0.02 -20.21 -10.84
C SER A 171 0.58 -20.62 -9.48
N CYS A 172 -0.13 -20.30 -8.38
CA CYS A 172 0.30 -20.55 -7.00
C CYS A 172 -0.60 -21.60 -6.33
N PRO A 173 -0.18 -22.88 -6.21
CA PRO A 173 -1.02 -23.95 -5.66
C PRO A 173 -1.56 -23.69 -4.25
N GLY A 174 -0.76 -23.08 -3.37
CA GLY A 174 -1.22 -22.72 -2.02
C GLY A 174 -2.30 -21.65 -2.02
N LEU A 175 -2.29 -20.74 -3.01
CA LEU A 175 -3.34 -19.73 -3.16
C LEU A 175 -4.64 -20.34 -3.65
N VAL A 176 -4.54 -21.29 -4.58
CA VAL A 176 -5.68 -22.09 -5.08
C VAL A 176 -6.36 -22.81 -3.92
N GLU A 177 -5.61 -23.42 -3.00
CA GLU A 177 -6.17 -24.07 -1.81
C GLU A 177 -6.96 -23.06 -0.93
N VAL A 178 -6.40 -21.87 -0.70
CA VAL A 178 -7.09 -20.80 0.05
C VAL A 178 -8.38 -20.36 -0.67
N MET A 179 -8.33 -20.13 -1.98
CA MET A 179 -9.51 -19.76 -2.78
C MET A 179 -10.61 -20.81 -2.72
N LEU A 180 -10.26 -22.09 -2.83
CA LEU A 180 -11.21 -23.18 -2.79
C LEU A 180 -11.79 -23.44 -1.39
N SER A 181 -11.12 -22.96 -0.34
CA SER A 181 -11.64 -23.00 1.03
C SER A 181 -12.70 -21.93 1.31
N SER A 182 -12.76 -20.87 0.49
CA SER A 182 -13.75 -19.78 0.60
C SER A 182 -14.99 -20.07 -0.25
N PRO A 183 -16.19 -20.26 0.35
CA PRO A 183 -17.42 -20.53 -0.40
C PRO A 183 -17.79 -19.41 -1.38
N ASP A 184 -17.60 -18.16 -0.97
CA ASP A 184 -17.93 -16.99 -1.78
C ASP A 184 -17.02 -16.89 -3.01
N ALA A 185 -15.73 -17.19 -2.84
CA ALA A 185 -14.77 -17.26 -3.94
C ALA A 185 -15.16 -18.37 -4.93
N VAL A 186 -15.49 -19.56 -4.44
CA VAL A 186 -15.93 -20.68 -5.28
C VAL A 186 -17.20 -20.35 -6.05
N GLU A 187 -18.21 -19.78 -5.39
CA GLU A 187 -19.47 -19.40 -6.04
C GLU A 187 -19.24 -18.38 -7.17
N MET A 188 -18.44 -17.35 -6.91
CA MET A 188 -18.15 -16.33 -7.91
C MET A 188 -17.34 -16.90 -9.09
N MET A 189 -16.34 -17.74 -8.85
CA MET A 189 -15.58 -18.41 -9.90
C MET A 189 -16.47 -19.29 -10.79
N LEU A 190 -17.36 -20.09 -10.19
CA LEU A 190 -18.28 -20.97 -10.92
C LEU A 190 -19.33 -20.21 -11.72
N SER A 191 -19.67 -18.99 -11.31
CA SER A 191 -20.59 -18.13 -12.05
C SER A 191 -20.01 -17.61 -13.38
N CYS A 192 -18.69 -17.72 -13.57
CA CYS A 192 -17.95 -17.22 -14.73
C CYS A 192 -17.37 -18.36 -15.59
N PRO A 193 -18.03 -18.75 -16.70
CA PRO A 193 -17.61 -19.91 -17.50
C PRO A 193 -16.16 -19.87 -18.01
N GLY A 194 -15.67 -18.70 -18.41
CA GLY A 194 -14.29 -18.55 -18.88
C GLY A 194 -13.25 -18.78 -17.79
N LEU A 195 -13.59 -18.51 -16.53
CA LEU A 195 -12.71 -18.72 -15.39
C LEU A 195 -12.62 -20.19 -15.01
N VAL A 196 -13.75 -20.91 -15.09
CA VAL A 196 -13.79 -22.37 -14.96
C VAL A 196 -12.93 -23.05 -16.02
N GLU A 197 -13.02 -22.61 -17.28
CA GLU A 197 -12.19 -23.16 -18.36
C GLU A 197 -10.69 -22.94 -18.09
N LEU A 198 -10.31 -21.74 -17.63
CA LEU A 198 -8.94 -21.42 -17.24
C LEU A 198 -8.44 -22.35 -16.11
N MET A 199 -9.24 -22.55 -15.05
CA MET A 199 -8.89 -23.43 -13.94
C MET A 199 -8.68 -24.88 -14.38
N LEU A 200 -9.58 -25.42 -15.22
CA LEU A 200 -9.48 -26.79 -15.72
C LEU A 200 -8.34 -27.00 -16.72
N SER A 201 -7.85 -25.93 -17.33
CA SER A 201 -6.70 -25.98 -18.24
C SER A 201 -5.35 -26.07 -17.50
N SER A 202 -5.31 -25.76 -16.20
CA SER A 202 -4.11 -25.83 -15.38
C SER A 202 -4.01 -27.18 -14.64
N PRO A 203 -3.03 -28.04 -14.96
CA PRO A 203 -2.88 -29.34 -14.32
C PRO A 203 -2.70 -29.26 -12.79
N ASP A 204 -1.94 -28.26 -12.33
CA ASP A 204 -1.66 -28.06 -10.90
C ASP A 204 -2.95 -27.70 -10.14
N VAL A 205 -3.81 -26.87 -10.73
CA VAL A 205 -5.12 -26.50 -10.15
C VAL A 205 -6.02 -27.73 -10.08
N VAL A 206 -6.08 -28.53 -11.16
CA VAL A 206 -6.87 -29.77 -11.19
C VAL A 206 -6.39 -30.75 -10.12
N GLU A 207 -5.08 -30.89 -9.92
CA GLU A 207 -4.51 -31.75 -8.87
C GLU A 207 -4.94 -31.30 -7.47
N VAL A 208 -4.89 -29.99 -7.18
CA VAL A 208 -5.35 -29.42 -5.90
C VAL A 208 -6.84 -29.67 -5.68
N ILE A 209 -7.69 -29.46 -6.69
CA ILE A 209 -9.14 -29.71 -6.62
C ILE A 209 -9.42 -31.19 -6.30
N LEU A 210 -8.76 -32.11 -7.00
CA LEU A 210 -8.96 -33.55 -6.80
C LEU A 210 -8.42 -34.07 -5.46
N SER A 211 -7.41 -33.39 -4.91
CA SER A 211 -6.80 -33.71 -3.61
C SER A 211 -7.57 -33.13 -2.43
N SER A 212 -8.50 -32.20 -2.69
CA SER A 212 -9.30 -31.49 -1.68
C SER A 212 -10.68 -32.13 -1.54
N PRO A 213 -10.95 -32.94 -0.48
CA PRO A 213 -12.15 -33.77 -0.39
C PRO A 213 -13.47 -32.99 -0.32
N GLY A 214 -13.42 -31.72 0.08
CA GLY A 214 -14.62 -30.89 0.34
C GLY A 214 -15.23 -30.20 -0.89
N ILE A 215 -14.56 -30.24 -2.04
CA ILE A 215 -14.99 -29.52 -3.26
C ILE A 215 -15.80 -30.42 -4.20
N VAL A 216 -15.45 -31.70 -4.27
CA VAL A 216 -16.08 -32.67 -5.19
C VAL A 216 -17.49 -33.09 -4.72
N GLU A 217 -17.84 -32.82 -3.46
CA GLU A 217 -19.12 -33.20 -2.86
C GLU A 217 -20.15 -32.07 -2.74
N ARG A 218 -19.85 -30.85 -3.21
CA ARG A 218 -20.83 -29.73 -3.28
C ARG A 218 -21.37 -29.54 -4.68
#